data_AF-A0A560L7E4-F1
#
_entry.id   AF-A0A560L7E4-F1
#
_cell.length_a   1.000
_cell.length_b   1.000
_cell.length_c   1.000
_cell.angle_alpha   90.00
_cell.angle_beta   90.00
_cell.angle_gamma   90.00
#
_symmetry.space_group_name_H-M   'P 1'
#
loop_
_entity.id
_entity.type
_entity.pdbx_description
1 polymer ?
#
loop_
_entity_poly.entity_id
_entity_poly.type
_entity_poly.pdbx_seq_one_letter_code
_entity_poly.pdbx_strand_id
1 'polypeptide(L)'
;MREMPEDVTDHPTLDEELCWDEPKPPSTDEVHGSLLMEIGNRPGIRNLQIAVYWNDEHRHFGTFELAVDDETDEACGLSRSRILPASRLIGPAWSQSGANFDETIRIFINAFPLQQLEALNEDCINEMLAAKVA
;
A
#
# COMPACT_ATOMS: atom_id res chain seq x y z
N MET A 1 -15.66 32.14 -26.97
CA MET A 1 -14.84 31.00 -26.52
C MET A 1 -14.64 31.22 -25.02
N ARG A 2 -15.03 30.26 -24.19
CA ARG A 2 -14.67 30.28 -22.76
C ARG A 2 -13.44 29.38 -22.67
N GLU A 3 -12.28 30.01 -22.54
CA GLU A 3 -11.03 29.32 -22.27
C GLU A 3 -11.11 28.85 -20.82
N MET A 4 -11.19 27.53 -20.64
CA MET A 4 -11.10 26.88 -19.34
C MET A 4 -9.60 26.90 -18.98
N PRO A 5 -9.18 27.36 -17.80
CA PRO A 5 -7.79 27.21 -17.41
C PRO A 5 -7.55 25.71 -17.24
N GLU A 6 -6.71 25.16 -18.10
CA GLU A 6 -6.09 23.85 -17.95
C GLU A 6 -5.07 23.96 -16.81
N ASP A 7 -5.56 24.14 -15.58
CA ASP A 7 -4.75 23.87 -14.38
C ASP A 7 -4.79 22.36 -14.17
N VAL A 8 -4.10 21.63 -15.06
CA VAL A 8 -3.60 20.31 -14.73
C VAL A 8 -2.39 20.60 -13.87
N THR A 9 -2.65 20.84 -12.59
CA THR A 9 -1.62 20.78 -11.57
C THR A 9 -1.08 19.35 -11.67
N ASP A 10 0.14 19.23 -12.21
CA ASP A 10 0.90 17.98 -12.34
C ASP A 10 1.31 17.57 -10.92
N HIS A 11 0.33 17.17 -10.12
CA HIS A 11 0.58 16.57 -8.82
C HIS A 11 1.11 15.17 -9.10
N PRO A 12 2.30 14.83 -8.57
CA PRO A 12 2.84 13.49 -8.74
C PRO A 12 1.80 12.47 -8.27
N THR A 13 1.58 11.45 -9.09
CA THR A 13 0.69 10.36 -8.72
C THR A 13 1.31 9.57 -7.57
N LEU A 14 0.50 8.89 -6.74
CA LEU A 14 1.02 8.13 -5.58
C LEU A 14 2.08 7.08 -5.97
N ASP A 15 2.06 6.62 -7.22
CA ASP A 15 3.07 5.73 -7.82
C ASP A 15 4.46 6.38 -7.90
N GLU A 16 4.51 7.70 -8.10
CA GLU A 16 5.75 8.48 -8.20
C GLU A 16 6.27 8.88 -6.82
N GLU A 17 5.37 8.97 -5.83
CA GLU A 17 5.70 9.38 -4.46
C GLU A 17 6.00 8.20 -3.52
N LEU A 18 5.62 6.97 -3.86
CA LEU A 18 5.89 5.79 -3.04
C LEU A 18 6.94 4.88 -3.68
N CYS A 19 7.86 4.40 -2.84
CA CYS A 19 8.81 3.36 -3.18
C CYS A 19 8.61 2.14 -2.29
N TRP A 20 9.02 0.96 -2.77
CA TRP A 20 8.89 -0.28 -2.02
C TRP A 20 10.14 -1.14 -2.15
N ASP A 21 10.39 -1.91 -1.09
CA ASP A 21 11.46 -2.90 -1.06
C ASP A 21 11.13 -4.13 -1.93
N GLU A 22 12.16 -4.91 -2.27
CA GLU A 22 11.97 -6.24 -2.84
C GLU A 22 11.09 -7.12 -1.93
N PRO A 23 10.12 -7.86 -2.49
CA PRO A 23 9.28 -8.78 -1.72
C PRO A 23 10.13 -9.84 -1.00
N LYS A 24 9.93 -9.96 0.31
CA LYS A 24 10.67 -10.91 1.15
C LYS A 24 9.69 -11.83 1.89
N PRO A 25 10.10 -13.05 2.27
CA PRO A 25 9.30 -13.86 3.19
C PRO A 25 9.03 -13.08 4.48
N PRO A 26 7.83 -13.18 5.06
CA PRO A 26 7.51 -12.45 6.28
C PRO A 26 8.48 -12.83 7.40
N SER A 27 9.02 -11.83 8.09
CA SER A 27 10.00 -12.04 9.18
C SER A 27 9.40 -12.64 10.45
N THR A 28 8.07 -12.62 10.56
CA THR A 28 7.29 -13.21 11.64
C THR A 28 6.29 -14.19 11.04
N ASP A 29 6.06 -15.34 11.68
CA ASP A 29 5.05 -16.32 11.27
C ASP A 29 3.60 -15.77 11.26
N GLU A 30 3.38 -14.55 11.77
CA GLU A 30 2.08 -13.89 11.76
C GLU A 30 1.87 -13.05 10.50
N VAL A 31 1.54 -13.73 9.40
CA VAL A 31 0.75 -13.11 8.33
C VAL A 31 -0.60 -12.68 8.91
N HIS A 32 -1.13 -11.56 8.47
CA HIS A 32 -2.38 -11.06 9.01
C HIS A 32 -3.52 -12.08 8.82
N GLY A 33 -4.29 -12.31 9.90
CA GLY A 33 -5.40 -13.25 9.88
C GLY A 33 -6.45 -13.00 8.78
N SER A 34 -6.59 -11.77 8.29
CA SER A 34 -7.49 -11.45 7.17
C SER A 34 -6.97 -12.00 5.85
N LEU A 35 -5.66 -11.88 5.59
CA LEU A 35 -5.04 -12.48 4.41
C LEU A 35 -5.10 -14.00 4.50
N LEU A 36 -4.79 -14.58 5.67
CA LEU A 36 -4.90 -16.02 5.92
C LEU A 36 -6.32 -16.56 5.70
N MET A 37 -7.34 -15.82 6.13
CA MET A 37 -8.74 -16.22 5.93
C MET A 37 -9.14 -16.20 4.45
N GLU A 38 -8.63 -15.24 3.67
CA GLU A 38 -8.96 -15.10 2.24
C GLU A 38 -8.25 -16.16 1.38
N ILE A 39 -6.98 -16.46 1.65
CA ILE A 39 -6.24 -17.51 0.93
C ILE A 39 -6.71 -18.92 1.29
N GLY A 40 -7.25 -19.08 2.51
CA GLY A 40 -7.70 -20.36 3.02
C GLY A 40 -6.60 -21.43 3.01
N ASN A 41 -6.96 -22.64 2.58
CA ASN A 41 -6.04 -23.79 2.52
C ASN A 41 -5.55 -24.08 1.09
N ARG A 42 -5.44 -23.06 0.23
CA ARG A 42 -4.91 -23.26 -1.12
C ARG A 42 -3.48 -23.82 -1.03
N PRO A 43 -3.17 -24.94 -1.72
CA PRO A 43 -1.79 -25.40 -1.83
C PRO A 43 -0.98 -24.41 -2.67
N GLY A 44 0.35 -24.41 -2.54
CA GLY A 44 1.22 -23.59 -3.39
C GLY A 44 1.24 -22.09 -3.06
N ILE A 45 0.59 -21.65 -1.96
CA ILE A 45 0.64 -20.24 -1.54
C ILE A 45 1.98 -19.90 -0.90
N ARG A 46 2.66 -18.89 -1.45
CA ARG A 46 3.84 -18.25 -0.85
C ARG A 46 3.46 -16.89 -0.29
N ASN A 47 3.63 -16.72 1.02
CA ASN A 47 3.44 -15.42 1.66
C ASN A 47 4.71 -14.57 1.56
N LEU A 48 4.53 -13.30 1.23
CA LEU A 48 5.55 -12.29 1.06
C LEU A 48 5.12 -11.02 1.81
N GLN A 49 6.11 -10.23 2.18
CA GLN A 49 5.95 -8.96 2.85
C GLN A 49 6.84 -7.92 2.18
N ILE A 50 6.28 -6.75 1.99
CA ILE A 50 6.88 -5.61 1.30
C ILE A 50 6.72 -4.39 2.20
N ALA A 51 7.82 -3.69 2.45
CA ALA A 51 7.77 -2.42 3.13
C ALA A 51 7.58 -1.31 2.08
N VAL A 52 6.62 -0.42 2.33
CA VAL A 52 6.30 0.71 1.47
C VAL A 52 6.70 1.99 2.18
N TYR A 53 7.34 2.90 1.44
CA TYR A 53 7.91 4.14 1.93
C TYR A 53 7.53 5.31 1.02
N TRP A 54 7.54 6.51 1.59
CA TRP A 54 7.55 7.73 0.78
C TRP A 54 8.93 7.96 0.18
N ASN A 55 8.97 8.21 -1.13
CA ASN A 55 10.18 8.38 -1.94
C ASN A 55 11.04 9.56 -1.45
N ASP A 56 10.43 10.68 -1.08
CA ASP A 56 11.14 11.90 -0.66
C ASP A 56 11.79 11.76 0.73
N GLU A 57 11.12 11.10 1.68
CA GLU A 57 11.55 11.06 3.09
C GLU A 57 12.06 9.69 3.57
N HIS A 58 11.98 8.63 2.74
CA HIS A 58 12.14 7.22 3.17
C HIS A 58 11.27 6.89 4.39
N ARG A 59 10.18 7.63 4.55
CA ARG A 59 9.30 7.53 5.70
C ARG A 59 8.39 6.33 5.50
N HIS A 60 8.40 5.42 6.48
CA HIS A 60 7.63 4.18 6.39
C HIS A 60 6.13 4.47 6.27
N PHE A 61 5.56 4.19 5.10
CA PHE A 61 4.14 4.34 4.80
C PHE A 61 3.32 3.22 5.45
N GLY A 62 3.82 2.00 5.28
CA GLY A 62 3.06 0.82 5.67
C GLY A 62 3.75 -0.45 5.24
N THR A 63 3.06 -1.54 5.52
CA THR A 63 3.51 -2.87 5.15
C THR A 63 2.44 -3.50 4.27
N PHE A 64 2.86 -3.99 3.11
CA PHE A 64 2.02 -4.73 2.20
C PHE A 64 2.34 -6.21 2.32
N GLU A 65 1.33 -7.00 2.65
CA GLU A 65 1.42 -8.45 2.75
C GLU A 65 0.79 -9.04 1.49
N LEU A 66 1.49 -9.97 0.86
CA LEU A 66 1.08 -10.57 -0.40
C LEU A 66 1.14 -12.09 -0.28
N ALA A 67 0.12 -12.76 -0.77
CA ALA A 67 0.10 -14.21 -0.89
C ALA A 67 0.02 -14.56 -2.37
N VAL A 68 1.02 -15.28 -2.87
CA VAL A 68 1.18 -15.62 -4.28
C VAL A 68 0.81 -17.08 -4.48
N ASP A 69 -0.12 -17.35 -5.38
CA ASP A 69 -0.52 -18.67 -5.80
C ASP A 69 0.34 -19.10 -6.99
N ASP A 70 1.35 -19.94 -6.73
CA ASP A 70 2.26 -20.42 -7.78
C ASP A 70 1.56 -21.35 -8.80
N GLU A 71 0.36 -21.86 -8.49
CA GLU A 71 -0.40 -22.74 -9.39
C GLU A 71 -1.28 -21.94 -10.36
N THR A 72 -1.86 -20.82 -9.90
CA THR A 72 -2.80 -20.02 -10.69
C THR A 72 -2.24 -18.69 -11.20
N ASP A 73 -1.02 -18.32 -10.80
CA ASP A 73 -0.39 -17.03 -11.08
C ASP A 73 -1.18 -15.83 -10.52
N GLU A 74 -2.05 -16.10 -9.55
CA GLU A 74 -2.82 -15.08 -8.85
C GLU A 74 -2.07 -14.60 -7.59
N ALA A 75 -2.30 -13.36 -7.19
CA ALA A 75 -1.81 -12.85 -5.92
C ALA A 75 -2.92 -12.20 -5.10
N CYS A 76 -2.99 -12.53 -3.82
CA CYS A 76 -3.89 -11.94 -2.85
C CYS A 76 -3.13 -10.94 -1.98
N GLY A 77 -3.48 -9.66 -2.06
CA GLY A 77 -2.74 -8.58 -1.40
C GLY A 77 -3.54 -7.93 -0.27
N LEU A 78 -2.89 -7.67 0.86
CA LEU A 78 -3.42 -6.96 2.01
C LEU A 78 -2.48 -5.81 2.37
N SER A 79 -2.99 -4.58 2.43
CA SER A 79 -2.17 -3.43 2.81
C SER A 79 -2.50 -2.92 4.20
N ARG A 80 -1.46 -2.68 5.00
CA ARG A 80 -1.56 -2.07 6.33
C ARG A 80 -0.80 -0.75 6.34
N SER A 81 -1.52 0.37 6.30
CA SER A 81 -0.92 1.69 6.50
C SER A 81 -0.71 1.97 8.00
N ARG A 82 0.45 2.55 8.33
CA ARG A 82 0.75 3.03 9.70
C ARG A 82 0.50 4.54 9.87
N ILE A 83 0.22 5.26 8.78
CA ILE A 83 0.09 6.72 8.78
C ILE A 83 -1.32 7.17 9.16
N LEU A 84 -2.34 6.32 8.94
CA LEU A 84 -3.72 6.64 9.30
C LEU A 84 -3.92 6.45 10.82
N PRO A 85 -4.62 7.38 11.52
CA PRO A 85 -4.78 7.39 12.99
C PRO A 85 -5.48 6.15 13.55
N ALA A 86 -6.16 5.39 12.69
CA ALA A 86 -6.41 3.97 12.90
C ALA A 86 -5.64 3.25 11.79
N SER A 87 -4.75 2.30 12.13
CA SER A 87 -4.09 1.45 11.13
C SER A 87 -5.15 0.81 10.23
N ARG A 88 -5.40 1.41 9.07
CA ARG A 88 -6.48 1.00 8.18
C ARG A 88 -5.96 -0.16 7.38
N LEU A 89 -6.60 -1.30 7.56
CA LEU A 89 -6.44 -2.46 6.71
C LEU A 89 -7.23 -2.20 5.43
N ILE A 90 -6.52 -2.16 4.31
CA ILE A 90 -7.15 -2.36 3.02
C ILE A 90 -7.11 -3.86 2.78
N GLY A 91 -8.32 -4.42 2.83
CA GLY A 91 -8.59 -5.85 2.92
C GLY A 91 -7.98 -6.66 1.77
N PRO A 92 -7.92 -7.98 1.96
CA PRO A 92 -7.32 -8.85 0.98
C PRO A 92 -8.13 -8.80 -0.31
N ALA A 93 -7.48 -8.57 -1.44
CA ALA A 93 -8.10 -8.69 -2.76
C ALA A 93 -7.23 -9.54 -3.66
N TRP A 94 -7.84 -10.24 -4.62
CA TRP A 94 -7.12 -11.05 -5.59
C TRP A 94 -6.83 -10.24 -6.86
N SER A 95 -5.62 -10.38 -7.36
CA SER A 95 -5.15 -9.83 -8.63
C SER A 95 -4.58 -10.96 -9.49
N GLN A 96 -4.84 -10.91 -10.80
CA GLN A 96 -4.26 -11.83 -11.78
C GLN A 96 -2.82 -11.46 -12.17
N SER A 97 -2.32 -10.29 -11.74
CA SER A 97 -0.95 -9.85 -12.05
C SER A 97 0.10 -10.49 -11.13
N GLY A 98 -0.16 -11.67 -10.55
CA GLY A 98 0.65 -12.27 -9.48
C GLY A 98 2.10 -12.54 -9.86
N ALA A 99 2.39 -12.75 -11.16
CA ALA A 99 3.75 -12.82 -11.70
C ALA A 99 4.54 -11.50 -11.64
N ASN A 100 3.85 -10.36 -11.66
CA ASN A 100 4.45 -9.03 -11.64
C ASN A 100 4.16 -8.34 -10.32
N PHE A 101 5.09 -8.46 -9.38
CA PHE A 101 4.96 -7.88 -8.05
C PHE A 101 4.81 -6.37 -8.10
N ASP A 102 5.59 -5.65 -8.92
CA ASP A 102 5.47 -4.20 -9.05
C ASP A 102 4.06 -3.80 -9.50
N GLU A 103 3.54 -4.43 -10.55
CA GLU A 103 2.19 -4.15 -11.04
C GLU A 103 1.11 -4.50 -10.01
N THR A 104 1.28 -5.62 -9.32
CA THR A 104 0.37 -6.02 -8.23
C THR A 104 0.39 -4.98 -7.13
N ILE A 105 1.56 -4.63 -6.59
CA ILE A 105 1.72 -3.63 -5.53
C ILE A 105 1.05 -2.31 -5.94
N ARG A 106 1.28 -1.87 -7.18
CA ARG A 106 0.64 -0.67 -7.74
C ARG A 106 -0.88 -0.73 -7.74
N ILE A 107 -1.48 -1.85 -8.12
CA ILE A 107 -2.95 -2.02 -8.10
C ILE A 107 -3.50 -1.79 -6.68
N PHE A 108 -2.85 -2.36 -5.66
CA PHE A 108 -3.29 -2.20 -4.28
C PHE A 108 -3.01 -0.80 -3.72
N ILE A 109 -1.87 -0.22 -4.04
CA ILE A 109 -1.52 1.16 -3.66
C ILE A 109 -2.51 2.15 -4.30
N ASN A 110 -2.84 1.98 -5.57
CA ASN A 110 -3.82 2.84 -6.27
C ASN A 110 -5.25 2.66 -5.77
N ALA A 111 -5.56 1.55 -5.09
CA ALA A 111 -6.84 1.36 -4.43
C ALA A 111 -6.98 2.20 -3.14
N PHE A 112 -5.91 2.85 -2.65
CA PHE A 112 -6.02 3.79 -1.53
C PHE A 112 -6.78 5.04 -1.96
N PRO A 113 -7.85 5.45 -1.24
CA PRO A 113 -8.58 6.67 -1.55
C PRO A 113 -7.73 7.89 -1.17
N LEU A 114 -7.00 8.43 -2.16
CA LEU A 114 -5.98 9.48 -2.03
C LEU A 114 -6.47 10.73 -1.31
N GLN A 115 -7.68 11.18 -1.61
CA GLN A 115 -8.28 12.37 -0.99
C GLN A 115 -8.42 12.25 0.53
N GLN A 116 -8.53 11.02 1.06
CA GLN A 116 -8.55 10.80 2.51
C GLN A 116 -7.15 10.79 3.10
N LEU A 117 -6.15 10.43 2.31
CA LEU A 117 -4.76 10.34 2.73
C LEU A 117 -4.10 11.72 2.73
N GLU A 118 -4.35 12.57 1.72
CA GLU A 118 -3.87 13.96 1.68
C GLU A 118 -4.42 14.79 2.85
N ALA A 119 -5.72 14.69 3.12
CA ALA A 119 -6.35 15.34 4.27
C ALA A 119 -5.74 14.88 5.61
N LEU A 120 -5.41 13.58 5.72
CA LEU A 120 -4.75 13.03 6.90
C LEU A 120 -3.25 13.33 6.93
N ASN A 121 -2.60 13.54 5.81
CA ASN A 121 -1.19 13.91 5.74
C ASN A 121 -1.01 15.36 6.19
N GLU A 122 -1.88 16.28 5.78
CA GLU A 122 -1.91 17.65 6.33
C GLU A 122 -2.11 17.63 7.85
N ASP A 123 -3.11 16.91 8.35
CA ASP A 123 -3.39 16.83 9.79
C ASP A 123 -2.25 16.13 10.55
N CYS A 124 -1.69 15.04 10.03
CA CYS A 124 -0.61 14.29 10.71
C CYS A 124 0.73 15.03 10.66
N ILE A 125 1.04 15.75 9.58
CA ILE A 125 2.20 16.65 9.50
C ILE A 125 2.01 17.83 10.47
N ASN A 126 0.82 18.44 10.49
CA ASN A 126 0.52 19.54 11.42
C ASN A 126 0.57 19.09 12.89
N GLU A 127 0.07 17.90 13.21
CA GLU A 127 0.09 17.33 14.56
C GLU A 127 1.52 16.97 14.99
N MET A 128 2.35 16.45 14.08
CA MET A 128 3.77 16.20 14.35
C MET A 128 4.61 17.47 14.48
N LEU A 129 4.31 18.51 13.69
CA LEU A 129 4.94 19.83 13.84
C LEU A 129 4.52 20.48 15.16
N ALA A 130 3.25 20.35 15.56
CA ALA A 130 2.75 20.84 16.84
C ALA A 130 3.40 20.11 18.04
N ALA A 131 3.59 18.79 17.94
CA ALA A 131 4.24 17.99 18.98
C ALA A 131 5.73 18.30 19.15
N LYS A 132 6.40 18.91 18.16
CA LYS A 132 7.82 19.26 18.20
C LYS A 132 8.10 20.65 18.81
N VAL A 133 7.05 21.44 19.06
CA VAL A 133 7.12 22.82 19.60
C VAL A 133 6.74 22.87 21.09
N ALA A 134 6.38 21.75 21.71
CA ALA A 134 6.03 21.62 23.13
C ALA A 134 7.23 21.22 24.01
#